data_AF-A0A662QEA1-F1
#
_entry.id   AF-A0A662QEA1-F1
#
_cell.length_a   1.000
_cell.length_b   1.000
_cell.length_c   1.000
_cell.angle_alpha   90.00
_cell.angle_beta   90.00
_cell.angle_gamma   90.00
#
_symmetry.space_group_name_H-M   'P 1'
#
loop_
_entity.id
_entity.type
_entity.pdbx_description
1 polymer ?
#
loop_
_entity_poly.entity_id
_entity_poly.type
_entity_poly.pdbx_seq_one_letter_code
_entity_poly.pdbx_strand_id
1 'polypeptide(L)'
;MKCYRGKVAYVDLGSGKIEAREIPEDDLLSFIGGTGLAARLVFDLVDPRADPLSPENALVFMTGALTGTMMITSARMTVAAKSPLTRGWGEA
;
A
#
# COMPACT_ATOMS: atom_id res chain seq x y z
N MET A 1 9.62 14.33 -6.96
CA MET A 1 10.41 13.89 -5.79
C MET A 1 11.46 12.84 -6.18
N LYS A 2 12.71 12.92 -5.71
CA LYS A 2 13.72 11.88 -5.99
C LYS A 2 13.33 10.55 -5.32
N CYS A 3 13.71 9.42 -5.93
CA CYS A 3 13.49 8.05 -5.42
C CYS A 3 12.05 7.51 -5.47
N TYR A 4 11.03 8.32 -5.80
CA TYR A 4 9.66 7.83 -5.99
C TYR A 4 9.27 7.73 -7.45
N ARG A 5 8.50 6.69 -7.81
CA ARG A 5 7.74 6.68 -9.06
C ARG A 5 6.51 7.60 -8.99
N GLY A 6 5.99 7.83 -7.78
CA GLY A 6 4.87 8.73 -7.52
C GLY A 6 3.50 8.21 -7.96
N LYS A 7 3.40 6.92 -8.33
CA LYS A 7 2.17 6.30 -8.80
C LYS A 7 1.97 4.90 -8.20
N VAL A 8 0.72 4.54 -7.97
CA VAL A 8 0.30 3.19 -7.52
C VAL A 8 -0.74 2.65 -8.48
N ALA A 9 -0.64 1.35 -8.77
CA ALA A 9 -1.65 0.65 -9.54
C ALA A 9 -2.80 0.21 -8.62
N TYR A 10 -4.01 0.63 -8.95
CA TYR A 10 -5.26 0.17 -8.35
C TYR A 10 -5.84 -0.90 -9.27
N VAL A 11 -6.01 -2.10 -8.73
CA VAL A 11 -6.49 -3.27 -9.46
C VAL A 11 -7.77 -3.77 -8.79
N ASP A 12 -8.87 -3.72 -9.51
CA ASP A 12 -10.13 -4.33 -9.10
C ASP A 12 -10.22 -5.72 -9.74
N LEU A 13 -10.18 -6.76 -8.91
CA LEU A 13 -10.22 -8.15 -9.36
C LEU A 13 -11.62 -8.61 -9.78
N GLY A 14 -12.68 -7.95 -9.30
CA GLY A 14 -14.05 -8.27 -9.66
C GLY A 14 -14.40 -7.77 -11.07
N SER A 15 -13.98 -6.55 -11.40
CA SER A 15 -14.21 -5.95 -12.73
C SER A 15 -13.06 -6.14 -13.72
N GLY A 16 -11.86 -6.48 -13.25
CA GLY A 16 -10.64 -6.53 -14.05
C GLY A 16 -10.05 -5.15 -14.40
N LYS A 17 -10.59 -4.06 -13.83
CA LYS A 17 -10.12 -2.70 -14.11
C LYS A 17 -8.77 -2.45 -13.45
N ILE A 18 -7.86 -1.82 -14.20
CA ILE A 18 -6.54 -1.40 -13.73
C ILE A 18 -6.37 0.09 -13.98
N GLU A 19 -5.95 0.84 -12.97
CA GLU A 19 -5.72 2.28 -13.06
C GLU A 19 -4.44 2.65 -12.32
N ALA A 20 -3.56 3.44 -12.95
CA ALA A 20 -2.41 4.02 -12.28
C ALA A 20 -2.80 5.39 -11.71
N ARG A 21 -2.82 5.53 -10.39
CA ARG A 21 -3.14 6.79 -9.69
C ARG A 21 -1.89 7.44 -9.14
N GLU A 22 -1.83 8.76 -9.23
CA GLU A 22 -0.77 9.55 -8.59
C GLU A 22 -0.97 9.61 -7.08
N ILE A 23 0.14 9.61 -6.33
CA ILE A 23 0.12 9.80 -4.89
C ILE A 23 0.39 11.28 -4.60
N PRO A 24 -0.42 11.94 -3.76
CA PRO A 24 -0.15 13.30 -3.30
C PRO A 24 1.26 13.41 -2.72
N GLU A 25 1.97 14.50 -3.03
CA GLU A 25 3.34 14.70 -2.54
C GLU A 25 3.40 14.78 -1.01
N ASP A 26 2.36 15.35 -0.38
CA ASP A 26 2.24 15.42 1.08
C ASP A 26 2.17 14.02 1.72
N ASP A 27 1.53 13.06 1.07
CA ASP A 27 1.48 11.67 1.54
C ASP A 27 2.84 10.98 1.37
N LEU A 28 3.54 11.22 0.26
CA LEU A 28 4.89 10.70 0.05
C LEU A 28 5.87 11.23 1.13
N LEU A 29 5.73 12.51 1.49
CA LEU A 29 6.53 13.14 2.55
C LEU A 29 6.15 12.62 3.94
N SER A 30 4.86 12.48 4.22
CA SER A 30 4.35 12.10 5.55
C SER A 30 4.54 10.62 5.85
N PHE A 31 4.50 9.76 4.83
CA PHE A 31 4.45 8.31 5.01
C PHE A 31 5.61 7.54 4.35
N ILE A 32 6.46 8.19 3.57
CA ILE A 32 7.75 7.71 3.04
C ILE A 32 7.68 6.50 2.06
N GLY A 33 6.66 5.66 2.11
CA GLY A 33 6.59 4.41 1.36
C GLY A 33 6.59 3.18 2.27
N GLY A 34 6.69 1.99 1.67
CA GLY A 34 6.62 0.71 2.37
C GLY A 34 5.41 0.64 3.29
N THR A 35 5.64 0.24 4.54
CA THR A 35 4.65 0.17 5.61
C THR A 35 3.85 1.45 5.82
N GLY A 36 4.50 2.62 5.88
CA GLY A 36 3.79 3.86 6.20
C GLY A 36 2.75 4.22 5.15
N LEU A 37 3.14 4.15 3.87
CA LEU A 37 2.23 4.44 2.77
C LEU A 37 1.19 3.32 2.58
N ALA A 38 1.55 2.06 2.82
CA ALA A 38 0.58 0.97 2.81
C ALA A 38 -0.48 1.17 3.90
N ALA A 39 -0.10 1.60 5.10
CA ALA A 39 -1.02 1.90 6.20
C ALA A 39 -1.97 3.04 5.84
N ARG A 40 -1.45 4.11 5.22
CA ARG A 40 -2.28 5.22 4.72
C ARG A 40 -3.33 4.74 3.72
N LEU A 41 -2.93 3.91 2.75
CA LEU A 41 -3.84 3.40 1.73
C LEU A 41 -4.90 2.46 2.32
N VAL A 42 -4.53 1.52 3.18
CA VAL A 42 -5.51 0.63 3.83
C VAL A 42 -6.48 1.44 4.70
N PHE A 43 -5.99 2.45 5.41
CA PHE A 43 -6.83 3.34 6.22
C PHE A 43 -7.89 4.06 5.38
N ASP A 44 -7.52 4.53 4.19
CA ASP A 44 -8.44 5.24 3.29
C ASP A 44 -9.40 4.30 2.55
N LEU A 45 -8.95 3.08 2.22
CA LEU A 45 -9.67 2.18 1.32
C LEU A 45 -10.57 1.17 2.04
N VAL A 46 -10.23 0.79 3.27
CA VAL A 46 -10.88 -0.35 3.95
C VAL A 46 -11.75 0.15 5.10
N ASP A 47 -13.03 -0.20 5.07
CA ASP A 47 -13.92 0.04 6.22
C ASP A 47 -13.41 -0.77 7.44
N PRO A 48 -13.15 -0.13 8.59
CA PRO A 48 -12.74 -0.82 9.81
C PRO A 48 -13.77 -1.84 10.32
N ARG A 49 -14.99 -1.87 9.79
CA ARG A 49 -16.06 -2.84 10.06
C ARG A 49 -16.16 -3.95 9.01
N ALA A 50 -15.51 -3.83 7.85
CA ALA A 50 -15.55 -4.86 6.81
C ALA A 50 -15.03 -6.21 7.32
N ASP A 51 -15.55 -7.32 6.78
CA ASP A 51 -14.95 -8.62 7.05
C ASP A 51 -13.56 -8.69 6.37
N PRO A 52 -12.47 -9.01 7.07
CA PRO A 52 -11.13 -9.10 6.47
C PRO A 52 -11.01 -10.08 5.29
N LEU A 53 -11.93 -11.04 5.13
CA LEU A 53 -11.94 -11.96 3.98
C LEU A 53 -12.95 -11.57 2.88
N SER A 54 -13.62 -10.43 3.03
CA SER A 54 -14.56 -9.92 2.04
C SER A 54 -13.88 -9.12 0.92
N PRO A 55 -14.53 -8.96 -0.24
CA PRO A 55 -14.03 -8.14 -1.36
C PRO A 55 -13.77 -6.67 -1.01
N GLU A 56 -14.34 -6.17 0.08
CA GLU A 56 -14.17 -4.81 0.58
C GLU A 56 -12.81 -4.58 1.28
N ASN A 57 -12.04 -5.64 1.55
CA ASN A 57 -10.68 -5.51 2.04
C ASN A 57 -9.69 -5.27 0.89
N ALA A 58 -8.71 -4.39 1.11
CA ALA A 58 -7.67 -4.10 0.15
C ALA A 58 -6.36 -4.81 0.54
N LEU A 59 -5.76 -5.51 -0.42
CA LEU A 59 -4.41 -6.08 -0.29
C LEU A 59 -3.41 -5.15 -0.96
N VAL A 60 -2.55 -4.51 -0.17
CA VAL A 60 -1.61 -3.49 -0.64
C VAL A 60 -0.20 -4.06 -0.69
N PHE A 61 0.41 -4.02 -1.87
CA PHE A 61 1.83 -4.28 -2.06
C PHE A 61 2.55 -2.94 -2.23
N MET A 62 3.53 -2.66 -1.38
CA MET A 62 4.20 -1.37 -1.37
C MET A 62 5.71 -1.51 -1.22
N THR A 63 6.46 -0.70 -1.97
CA THR A 63 7.91 -0.59 -1.86
C THR A 63 8.30 0.62 -1.02
N GLY A 64 9.45 0.55 -0.35
CA GLY A 64 10.04 1.73 0.29
C GLY A 64 10.60 2.71 -0.75
N ALA A 65 10.84 3.96 -0.34
CA ALA A 65 11.41 4.99 -1.21
C ALA A 65 12.75 4.59 -1.84
N LEU A 66 13.58 3.82 -1.13
CA LEU A 66 14.92 3.44 -1.59
C LEU A 66 14.94 2.14 -2.40
N THR A 67 13.82 1.43 -2.51
CA THR A 67 13.73 0.18 -3.25
C THR A 67 14.00 0.41 -4.73
N GLY A 68 14.89 -0.40 -5.31
CA GLY A 68 15.33 -0.26 -6.71
C GLY A 68 16.43 0.78 -6.94
N THR A 69 16.99 1.36 -5.87
CA THR A 69 18.20 2.21 -5.95
C THR A 69 19.48 1.41 -5.67
N MET A 70 20.64 2.05 -5.76
CA MET A 70 21.95 1.47 -5.40
C MET A 70 22.19 1.41 -3.87
N MET A 71 21.23 1.83 -3.04
CA MET A 71 21.37 1.75 -1.59
C MET A 71 21.46 0.29 -1.15
N ILE A 72 22.50 -0.02 -0.37
CA ILE A 72 22.72 -1.36 0.17
C ILE A 72 21.53 -1.75 1.08
N THR A 73 21.12 -3.03 1.01
CA THR A 73 20.01 -3.63 1.77
C THR A 73 18.61 -3.01 1.58
N SER A 74 18.38 -2.25 0.51
CA SER A 74 17.11 -1.53 0.26
C SER A 74 16.04 -2.28 -0.56
N ALA A 75 16.21 -3.58 -0.82
CA ALA A 75 15.33 -4.36 -1.71
C ALA A 75 14.07 -4.98 -1.03
N ARG A 76 13.59 -4.38 0.06
CA ARG A 76 12.40 -4.85 0.78
C ARG A 76 11.11 -4.31 0.18
N MET A 77 10.02 -5.02 0.45
CA MET A 77 8.64 -4.59 0.20
C MET A 77 7.78 -4.96 1.40
N THR A 78 6.64 -4.29 1.52
CA THR A 78 5.60 -4.55 2.51
C THR A 78 4.36 -5.07 1.81
N VAL A 79 3.71 -6.09 2.37
CA VAL A 79 2.36 -6.52 2.00
C VAL A 79 1.44 -6.29 3.18
N ALA A 80 0.35 -5.55 3.01
CA ALA A 80 -0.53 -5.19 4.11
C ALA A 80 -2.02 -5.22 3.75
N ALA A 81 -2.84 -5.48 4.76
CA ALA A 81 -4.30 -5.51 4.67
C ALA A 81 -4.92 -5.45 6.08
N LYS A 82 -6.25 -5.46 6.16
CA LYS A 82 -6.92 -5.87 7.40
C LYS A 82 -6.71 -7.37 7.63
N SER A 83 -6.15 -7.72 8.78
CA SER A 83 -5.79 -9.10 9.11
C SER A 83 -7.01 -9.96 9.46
N PRO A 84 -7.18 -11.15 8.87
CA PRO A 84 -8.21 -12.09 9.29
C PRO A 84 -7.95 -12.71 10.66
N LEU A 85 -6.69 -12.78 11.09
CA LEU A 85 -6.30 -13.35 12.38
C LEU A 85 -6.59 -12.39 13.54
N THR A 86 -6.14 -11.13 13.42
CA THR A 86 -6.22 -10.15 14.50
C THR A 86 -7.38 -9.16 14.34
N ARG A 87 -8.02 -9.15 13.17
CA ARG A 87 -9.11 -8.22 12.79
C ARG A 87 -8.71 -6.73 12.72
N GLY A 88 -7.43 -6.41 12.93
CA GLY A 88 -6.87 -5.07 12.83
C GLY A 88 -5.92 -4.92 11.65
N TRP A 89 -4.99 -3.96 11.76
CA TRP A 89 -3.87 -3.82 10.82
C TRP A 89 -3.00 -5.08 10.82
N GLY A 90 -2.60 -5.53 9.63
CA GLY A 90 -1.62 -6.60 9.46
C GLY A 90 -0.70 -6.30 8.28
N GLU A 91 0.59 -6.57 8.46
CA GLU A 91 1.61 -6.44 7.44
C GLU A 91 2.67 -7.54 7.53
N ALA A 92 3.40 -7.74 6.43
CA ALA A 92 4.52 -8.65 6.30
C ALA A 92 5.60 -8.12 5.33
#